data_AF-A0A936GC63-F1
#
_entry.id   AF-A0A936GC63-F1
#
_cell.length_a   1.000
_cell.length_b   1.000
_cell.length_c   1.000
_cell.angle_alpha   90.00
_cell.angle_beta   90.00
_cell.angle_gamma   90.00
#
_symmetry.space_group_name_H-M   'P 1'
#
loop_
_entity.id
_entity.type
_entity.pdbx_description
1 polymer ?
#
loop_
_entity_poly.entity_id
_entity_poly.type
_entity_poly.pdbx_seq_one_letter_code
_entity_poly.pdbx_strand_id
1 'polypeptide(L)' 'MFDAIPDMMFMLDCEGRFIDYHAASGESLYVLPEAFLGKNIRDIMPSQMG' A
#
# COMPACT_ATOMS: atom_id res chain seq x y z
N MET A 1 -11.54 16.70 18.49
CA MET A 1 -10.85 16.70 17.19
C MET A 1 -10.24 15.32 17.02
N PHE A 2 -10.76 14.50 16.12
CA PHE A 2 -10.25 13.14 15.94
C PHE A 2 -8.99 13.17 15.08
N ASP A 3 -7.94 12.64 15.71
CA ASP A 3 -6.59 12.44 15.25
C ASP A 3 -6.50 11.25 14.27
N ALA A 4 -5.57 11.32 13.33
CA ALA A 4 -4.83 10.17 12.79
C ALA A 4 -5.58 9.09 11.98
N ILE A 5 -6.29 9.47 10.92
CA ILE A 5 -6.34 8.58 9.74
C ILE A 5 -5.20 9.06 8.84
N PRO A 6 -4.13 8.27 8.64
CA PRO A 6 -3.09 8.64 7.70
C PRO A 6 -3.73 8.84 6.33
N ASP A 7 -3.30 9.89 5.63
CA ASP A 7 -3.80 10.31 4.32
C ASP A 7 -3.75 9.16 3.28
N MET A 8 -2.88 8.17 3.53
CA MET A 8 -2.66 6.99 2.72
C MET A 8 -2.65 5.69 3.54
N MET A 9 -3.41 4.70 3.08
CA MET A 9 -3.57 3.37 3.68
C MET A 9 -3.56 2.27 2.60
N PHE A 10 -2.82 1.19 2.84
CA PHE A 10 -2.77 0.03 1.96
C PHE A 10 -3.55 -1.13 2.56
N MET A 11 -4.39 -1.78 1.78
CA MET A 11 -5.13 -2.96 2.19
C MET A 11 -4.46 -4.22 1.66
N LEU A 12 -4.19 -5.16 2.56
CA LEU A 12 -3.54 -6.43 2.27
C LEU A 12 -4.48 -7.58 2.61
N ASP A 13 -4.48 -8.62 1.78
CA ASP A 13 -5.13 -9.89 2.10
C ASP A 13 -4.35 -10.68 3.17
N CYS A 14 -4.92 -11.74 3.73
CA CYS A 14 -4.25 -12.66 4.65
C CYS A 14 -2.94 -13.25 4.10
N GLU A 15 -2.80 -13.39 2.79
CA GLU A 15 -1.54 -13.80 2.15
C GLU A 15 -0.50 -12.65 2.04
N GLY A 16 -0.86 -11.42 2.39
CA GLY A 16 -0.02 -10.23 2.23
C GLY A 16 -0.01 -9.67 0.81
N ARG A 17 -1.07 -9.91 0.03
CA ARG A 17 -1.24 -9.32 -1.32
C ARG A 17 -1.98 -8.01 -1.22
N PHE A 18 -1.53 -6.97 -1.94
CA PHE A 18 -2.28 -5.71 -2.00
C PHE A 18 -3.61 -5.92 -2.72
N ILE A 19 -4.71 -5.79 -2.01
CA ILE A 19 -6.06 -5.95 -2.59
C ILE A 19 -6.70 -4.61 -2.88
N ASP A 20 -6.36 -3.59 -2.09
CA ASP A 20 -6.93 -2.26 -2.23
C ASP A 20 -5.97 -1.21 -1.67
N TYR A 21 -6.25 0.04 -1.99
CA TYR A 21 -5.46 1.18 -1.57
C TYR A 21 -6.34 2.42 -1.46
N HIS A 22 -6.19 3.12 -0.35
CA HIS A 22 -6.88 4.37 -0.08
C HIS A 22 -5.84 5.49 0.03
N ALA A 23 -5.91 6.49 -0.84
CA ALA A 23 -5.28 7.80 -0.61
C ALA A 23 -6.31 8.91 -0.69
N ALA A 24 -6.06 9.97 0.07
CA ALA A 24 -6.72 11.22 -0.18
C ALA A 24 -6.38 11.73 -1.59
N SER A 25 -7.41 12.23 -2.27
CA SER A 25 -7.32 12.71 -3.65
C SER A 25 -6.34 13.88 -3.74
N GLY A 26 -5.09 13.61 -4.11
CA GLY A 26 -4.03 14.63 -4.19
C GLY A 26 -2.65 14.13 -3.81
N GLU A 27 -2.53 13.01 -3.08
CA GLU A 27 -1.23 12.40 -2.83
C GLU A 27 -0.71 11.75 -4.10
N SER A 28 0.41 12.28 -4.62
CA SER A 28 1.16 11.64 -5.69
C SER A 28 1.80 10.38 -5.15
N LEU A 29 1.07 9.27 -5.27
CA LEU A 29 1.58 7.92 -5.12
C LEU A 29 2.93 7.80 -5.81
N TYR A 30 3.95 7.35 -5.08
CA TYR A 30 5.30 7.16 -5.63
C TYR A 30 5.33 6.09 -6.75
N VAL A 31 4.30 5.24 -6.78
CA VAL A 31 4.09 4.16 -7.74
C VAL A 31 2.60 4.05 -8.09
N LEU A 32 2.28 3.78 -9.36
CA LEU A 32 0.89 3.58 -9.78
C LEU A 32 0.24 2.45 -8.97
N PRO A 33 -1.06 2.55 -8.63
CA PRO A 33 -1.77 1.48 -7.91
C PRO A 33 -1.67 0.14 -8.65
N GLU A 34 -1.68 0.16 -9.97
CA GLU A 34 -1.49 -0.99 -10.84
C GLU A 34 -0.13 -1.70 -10.67
N ALA A 35 0.88 -1.00 -10.16
CA ALA A 35 2.23 -1.55 -9.99
C ALA A 35 2.37 -2.40 -8.72
N PHE A 36 1.46 -2.29 -7.74
CA PHE A 36 1.48 -3.06 -6.50
C PHE A 36 0.19 -3.83 -6.22
N LEU A 37 -0.97 -3.41 -6.75
CA LEU A 37 -2.21 -4.16 -6.63
C LEU A 37 -2.08 -5.58 -7.20
N GLY A 38 -2.56 -6.56 -6.45
CA GLY A 38 -2.44 -7.99 -6.76
C GLY A 38 -1.06 -8.60 -6.49
N LYS A 39 -0.04 -7.79 -6.21
CA LYS A 39 1.29 -8.29 -5.86
C LYS A 39 1.42 -8.51 -4.36
N ASN A 40 2.32 -9.41 -4.00
CA ASN A 40 2.64 -9.66 -2.61
C ASN A 40 3.55 -8.54 -2.08
N ILE A 41 3.32 -8.12 -0.84
CA ILE A 41 4.16 -7.13 -0.16
C ILE A 41 5.64 -7.53 -0.13
N ARG A 42 5.95 -8.82 -0.14
CA ARG A 42 7.32 -9.35 -0.19
C ARG A 42 8.00 -9.23 -1.57
N ASP A 43 7.20 -9.13 -2.64
CA ASP A 43 7.68 -8.89 -4.01
C ASP A 43 7.97 -7.40 -4.23
N ILE A 44 7.16 -6.54 -3.61
CA ILE A 44 7.24 -5.08 -3.71
C ILE A 44 8.27 -4.47 -2.76
N MET A 45 8.24 -4.88 -1.49
CA MET A 45 9.22 -4.41 -0.50
C MET A 45 10.51 -5.20 -0.72
N PRO A 46 11.66 -4.53 -0.95
CA PRO A 46 12.93 -5.22 -1.06
C PRO A 46 13.12 -6.03 0.22
N SER A 47 13.24 -7.35 0.06
CA SER A 47 13.45 -8.28 1.16
C SER A 47 14.61 -7.76 1.99
N GLN A 48 14.33 -7.25 3.20
CA GLN A 48 15.35 -6.73 4.08
C GLN A 48 16.32 -7.88 4.35
N MET A 49 17.53 -7.77 3.80
CA MET A 49 18.56 -8.81 3.79
C MET A 49 18.68 -9.53 5.12
N GLY A 50 18.56 -10.85 5.07
CA GLY A 50 19.13 -11.81 6.00
C GLY A 50 19.81 -12.90 5.20
#